data_AF-A0A6A3NIU7-F1
#
_entry.id   AF-A0A6A3NIU7-F1
#
_cell.length_a   1.000
_cell.length_b   1.000
_cell.length_c   1.000
_cell.angle_alpha   90.00
_cell.angle_beta   90.00
_cell.angle_gamma   90.00
#
_symmetry.space_group_name_H-M   'P 1'
#
loop_
_entity.id
_entity.type
_entity.pdbx_description
1 polymer ?
#
loop_
_entity_poly.entity_id
_entity_poly.type
_entity_poly.pdbx_seq_one_letter_code
_entity_poly.pdbx_strand_id
1 'polypeptide(L)'
;MEQSSLSMLFGVPPSTLSRILRRAEEALSKALHGYAPARISWPSPTRQAELAKLVEAREPLLKYTFGFIDGKNFKELFASQPTAALSGADTTARGDGMTRTRRSASE
;
A
#
# COMPACT_ATOMS: atom_id res chain seq x y z
N MET A 1 8.92 -3.55 -15.96
CA MET A 1 9.46 -4.19 -17.18
C MET A 1 8.94 -5.61 -17.19
N GLU A 2 8.21 -6.02 -18.23
CA GLU A 2 7.61 -7.35 -18.30
C GLU A 2 8.68 -8.45 -18.39
N GLN A 3 8.48 -9.57 -17.68
CA GLN A 3 9.41 -10.70 -17.70
C GLN A 3 9.60 -11.27 -19.11
N SER A 4 8.58 -11.18 -19.97
CA SER A 4 8.65 -11.60 -21.37
C SER A 4 9.65 -10.75 -22.16
N SER A 5 9.66 -9.43 -21.97
CA SER A 5 10.62 -8.53 -22.60
C SER A 5 12.05 -8.83 -22.19
N LEU A 6 12.28 -9.08 -20.90
CA LEU A 6 13.59 -9.47 -20.39
C LEU A 6 14.03 -10.84 -20.91
N SER A 7 13.11 -11.81 -20.96
CA SER A 7 13.40 -13.16 -21.48
C SER A 7 13.82 -13.11 -22.94
N MET A 8 13.13 -12.30 -23.76
CA MET A 8 13.50 -12.07 -25.17
C MET A 8 14.86 -11.38 -25.30
N LEU A 9 15.10 -10.31 -24.53
CA LEU A 9 16.34 -9.55 -24.59
C LEU A 9 17.58 -10.40 -24.28
N PHE A 10 17.48 -11.26 -23.26
CA PHE A 10 18.58 -12.11 -22.82
C PHE A 10 18.60 -13.50 -23.49
N GLY A 11 17.61 -13.82 -24.33
CA GLY A 11 17.51 -15.12 -25.01
C GLY A 11 17.36 -16.31 -24.06
N VAL A 12 16.74 -16.12 -22.89
CA VAL A 12 16.59 -17.15 -21.86
C VAL A 12 15.12 -17.51 -21.65
N PRO A 13 14.80 -18.78 -21.32
CA PRO A 13 13.45 -19.15 -20.93
C PRO A 13 12.96 -18.35 -19.71
N PRO A 14 11.66 -18.00 -19.63
CA PRO A 14 11.11 -17.26 -18.48
C PRO A 14 11.37 -17.92 -17.13
N SER A 15 11.36 -19.26 -17.08
CA SER A 15 11.65 -20.04 -15.88
C SER A 15 13.11 -19.88 -15.41
N THR A 16 14.05 -19.80 -16.34
CA THR A 16 15.48 -19.54 -16.06
C THR A 16 15.65 -18.11 -15.56
N LEU A 17 15.07 -17.12 -16.25
CA LEU A 17 15.11 -15.72 -15.84
C LEU A 17 14.55 -15.53 -14.43
N SER A 18 13.37 -16.09 -14.15
CA SER A 18 12.75 -16.05 -12.82
C SER A 18 13.67 -16.58 -11.71
N ARG A 19 14.36 -17.69 -11.96
CA ARG A 19 15.29 -18.28 -10.99
C ARG A 19 16.53 -17.41 -10.77
N ILE A 20 17.06 -16.80 -11.83
CA ILE A 20 18.21 -15.89 -11.75
C ILE A 20 17.83 -14.63 -10.97
N LEU A 21 16.70 -14.00 -11.30
CA LEU A 21 16.21 -12.81 -10.60
C LEU A 21 16.00 -13.10 -9.11
N ARG A 22 15.35 -14.22 -8.78
CA ARG A 22 15.16 -14.62 -7.37
C ARG A 22 16.50 -14.75 -6.63
N ARG A 23 17.49 -15.43 -7.22
CA ARG A 23 18.82 -15.58 -6.60
C ARG A 23 19.54 -14.24 -6.45
N ALA A 24 19.42 -13.36 -7.44
CA ALA A 24 19.99 -12.02 -7.39
C ALA A 24 19.34 -11.18 -6.27
N GLU A 25 18.02 -11.25 -6.12
CA GLU A 25 17.28 -10.59 -5.04
C GLU A 25 17.68 -11.12 -3.66
N GLU A 26 17.82 -12.44 -3.51
CA GLU A 26 18.29 -13.06 -2.27
C GLU A 26 19.71 -12.59 -1.91
N ALA A 27 20.62 -12.52 -2.89
CA ALA A 27 21.98 -12.04 -2.70
C ALA A 27 22.02 -10.55 -2.33
N LEU A 28 21.22 -9.73 -3.02
CA LEU A 28 21.12 -8.30 -2.76
C LEU A 28 20.55 -8.03 -1.36
N SER A 29 19.50 -8.76 -0.97
CA SER A 29 18.92 -8.67 0.37
C SER A 29 19.94 -8.97 1.46
N LYS A 30 20.78 -10.00 1.27
CA LYS A 30 21.89 -10.32 2.19
C LYS A 30 22.96 -9.23 2.21
N ALA A 31 23.34 -8.71 1.05
CA ALA A 31 24.37 -7.66 0.95
C ALA A 31 23.93 -6.34 1.62
N LEU A 32 22.64 -6.03 1.55
CA LEU A 32 22.05 -4.83 2.16
C LEU A 32 21.60 -5.06 3.61
N HIS A 33 21.77 -6.27 4.15
CA HIS A 33 21.39 -6.55 5.52
C HIS A 33 22.19 -5.69 6.49
N GLY A 34 21.50 -4.91 7.33
CA GLY A 34 22.13 -3.98 8.27
C GLY A 34 22.58 -2.65 7.65
N TYR A 35 22.44 -2.44 6.34
CA TYR A 35 22.73 -1.16 5.72
C TYR A 35 21.56 -0.19 5.93
N ALA A 36 21.68 0.68 6.93
CA ALA A 36 20.59 1.57 7.36
C ALA A 36 19.93 2.38 6.23
N PRO A 37 20.66 2.95 5.25
CA PRO A 37 20.04 3.67 4.13
C PRO A 37 19.21 2.81 3.17
N ALA A 38 19.43 1.49 3.10
CA ALA A 38 18.63 0.59 2.26
C ALA A 38 17.39 0.03 2.97
N ARG A 39 17.18 0.36 4.26
CA ARG A 39 15.99 -0.10 4.98
C ARG A 39 14.74 0.58 4.43
N ILE A 40 13.78 -0.22 4.00
CA ILE A 40 12.44 0.26 3.71
C ILE A 40 11.77 0.60 5.05
N SER A 41 11.60 1.90 5.31
CA SER A 41 10.86 2.40 6.47
C SER A 41 9.59 3.08 6.01
N TRP A 42 8.47 2.76 6.65
CA TRP A 42 7.24 3.52 6.45
C TRP A 42 7.38 4.92 7.08
N PRO A 43 7.06 5.99 6.34
CA PRO A 43 7.04 7.34 6.90
C PRO A 43 6.00 7.45 8.03
N SER A 44 6.23 8.35 8.99
CA SER A 44 5.26 8.65 10.05
C SER A 44 3.98 9.25 9.49
N PRO A 45 2.81 9.14 10.17
CA PRO A 45 1.55 9.70 9.68
C PRO A 45 1.61 11.18 9.30
N THR A 46 2.36 11.99 10.07
CA THR A 46 2.59 13.41 9.74
C THR A 46 3.31 13.57 8.41
N ARG A 47 4.39 12.80 8.20
CA ARG A 47 5.16 12.82 6.95
C ARG A 47 4.37 12.24 5.77
N GLN A 48 3.49 11.27 6.02
CA GLN A 48 2.55 10.75 5.02
C GLN A 48 1.61 11.86 4.52
N ALA A 49 1.04 12.66 5.43
CA ALA A 49 0.18 13.78 5.06
C ALA A 49 0.93 14.88 4.29
N GLU A 50 2.18 15.15 4.66
CA GLU A 50 3.05 16.07 3.90
C GLU A 50 3.31 15.56 2.48
N LEU A 51 3.69 14.29 2.34
CA LEU A 51 3.92 13.67 1.03
C LEU A 51 2.64 13.66 0.19
N ALA A 52 1.49 13.40 0.80
CA ALA A 52 0.20 13.42 0.10
C ALA A 52 -0.13 14.82 -0.45
N LYS A 53 0.17 15.89 0.31
CA LYS A 53 0.01 17.27 -0.19
C LYS A 53 0.93 17.57 -1.37
N LEU A 54 2.15 17.04 -1.38
CA LEU A 54 3.08 17.21 -2.51
C LEU A 54 2.57 16.48 -3.76
N VAL A 55 1.98 15.28 -3.59
CA VAL A 55 1.35 14.54 -4.68
C VAL A 55 0.14 15.31 -5.21
N GLU A 56 -0.75 15.78 -4.33
CA GLU A 56 -1.95 16.53 -4.71
C GLU A 56 -1.62 17.86 -5.40
N ALA A 57 -0.54 18.53 -4.99
CA ALA A 57 -0.07 19.75 -5.66
C ALA A 57 0.39 19.50 -7.11
N ARG A 58 0.92 18.30 -7.39
CA ARG A 58 1.33 17.90 -8.74
C ARG A 58 0.19 17.29 -9.55
N GLU A 59 -0.66 16.50 -8.90
CA GLU A 59 -1.77 15.74 -9.48
C GLU A 59 -3.04 15.98 -8.64
N PRO A 60 -3.82 17.05 -8.89
CA PRO A 60 -4.93 17.47 -8.03
C PRO A 60 -6.08 16.46 -7.90
N LEU A 61 -6.15 15.47 -8.78
CA LEU A 61 -7.12 14.39 -8.75
C LEU A 61 -6.74 13.28 -7.75
N LEU A 62 -5.47 13.20 -7.36
CA LEU A 62 -4.94 12.19 -6.44
C LEU A 62 -4.92 12.74 -5.01
N LYS A 63 -6.09 12.72 -4.36
CA LYS A 63 -6.25 13.20 -2.98
C LYS A 63 -5.79 12.18 -1.95
N TYR A 64 -5.21 12.65 -0.85
CA TYR A 64 -4.78 11.85 0.30
C TYR A 64 -3.87 10.65 -0.06
N THR A 65 -3.16 10.73 -1.18
CA THR A 65 -2.37 9.62 -1.71
C THR A 65 -0.89 9.94 -1.62
N PHE A 66 -0.12 9.02 -1.07
CA PHE A 66 1.34 9.01 -1.13
C PHE A 66 1.79 7.56 -1.31
N GLY A 67 2.93 7.34 -1.94
CA GLY A 67 3.40 5.97 -2.17
C GLY A 67 4.82 5.92 -2.72
N PHE A 68 5.39 4.73 -2.67
CA PHE A 68 6.66 4.38 -3.29
C PHE A 68 6.40 3.30 -4.34
N ILE A 69 7.01 3.44 -5.51
CA ILE A 69 6.90 2.46 -6.60
C ILE A 69 8.13 1.55 -6.52
N ASP A 70 7.97 0.32 -6.03
CA ASP A 70 9.06 -0.66 -5.95
C ASP A 70 9.43 -1.29 -7.29
N GLY A 71 8.72 -0.92 -8.36
CA GLY A 71 8.93 -1.42 -9.72
C GLY A 71 8.41 -2.84 -9.97
N LYS A 72 7.96 -3.56 -8.92
CA LYS A 72 7.43 -4.93 -9.00
C LYS A 72 5.91 -4.97 -9.11
N ASN A 73 5.22 -3.96 -8.58
CA ASN A 73 3.75 -3.89 -8.55
C ASN A 73 3.12 -3.06 -9.67
N PHE A 74 3.67 -3.14 -10.90
CA PHE A 74 3.21 -2.35 -12.05
C PHE A 74 1.94 -2.88 -12.74
N LYS A 75 1.13 -3.70 -12.07
CA LYS A 75 -0.12 -4.20 -12.65
C LYS A 75 -1.29 -3.30 -12.25
N GLU A 76 -1.60 -2.38 -13.17
CA GLU A 76 -2.94 -1.81 -13.41
C GLU A 76 -3.71 -1.26 -12.19
N LEU A 77 -3.44 0.00 -11.81
CA LEU A 77 -4.40 0.82 -11.06
C LEU A 77 -4.84 2.10 -11.79
N PHE A 78 -4.39 2.29 -13.04
CA PHE A 78 -4.83 3.39 -13.90
C PHE A 78 -5.77 2.89 -15.00
N ALA A 79 -6.81 2.14 -14.63
CA ALA A 79 -8.00 2.04 -15.46
C ALA A 79 -9.01 3.09 -14.97
N SER A 80 -9.44 3.94 -15.88
CA SER A 80 -10.17 5.19 -15.66
C SER A 80 -11.64 5.04 -15.21
N GLN A 81 -11.94 5.59 -14.01
CA GLN A 81 -13.19 6.26 -13.54
C GLN A 81 -14.45 5.41 -13.17
N PRO A 82 -15.55 6.02 -12.65
CA PRO A 82 -15.74 6.53 -11.27
C PRO A 82 -17.04 5.98 -10.62
N THR A 83 -17.08 5.73 -9.31
CA THR A 83 -18.38 5.48 -8.62
C THR A 83 -18.58 6.48 -7.50
N ALA A 84 -19.49 7.41 -7.75
CA ALA A 84 -20.10 8.24 -6.74
C ALA A 84 -20.79 7.38 -5.67
N ALA A 85 -20.48 7.65 -4.41
CA ALA A 85 -21.39 7.43 -3.29
C ALA A 85 -21.07 8.47 -2.21
N LEU A 86 -21.54 9.70 -2.45
CA LEU A 86 -21.95 10.55 -1.35
C LEU A 86 -23.17 9.88 -0.71
N SER A 87 -23.04 9.42 0.51
CA SER A 87 -24.15 9.40 1.46
C SER A 87 -23.58 9.58 2.86
N GLY A 88 -23.66 10.82 3.33
CA GLY A 88 -23.56 11.11 4.76
C GLY A 88 -24.91 10.87 5.41
N ALA A 89 -24.89 10.29 6.61
CA ALA A 89 -25.82 10.55 7.71
C ALA A 89 -25.23 9.81 8.93
N ASP A 90 -24.59 10.52 9.84
CA ASP A 90 -25.22 11.11 11.02
C ASP A 90 -25.03 10.18 12.22
N THR A 91 -24.17 10.59 13.17
CA THR A 91 -24.19 10.03 14.52
C THR A 91 -24.11 11.19 15.48
N THR A 92 -25.22 11.93 15.53
CA THR A 92 -25.53 12.87 16.60
C THR A 92 -25.84 12.10 17.89
N ALA A 93 -25.14 12.46 18.95
CA ALA A 93 -25.39 12.02 20.32
C ALA A 93 -26.76 12.47 20.84
N ARG A 94 -27.47 11.56 21.50
CA ARG A 94 -28.56 11.72 22.51
C ARG A 94 -28.75 10.31 23.09
N GLY A 95 -28.61 10.01 24.38
CA GLY A 95 -29.22 10.66 25.53
C GLY A 95 -30.14 9.61 26.19
N ASP A 96 -29.73 9.16 27.38
CA ASP A 96 -30.53 8.55 28.46
C ASP A 96 -31.69 7.58 28.15
N GLY A 97 -31.50 6.33 28.56
CA GLY A 97 -32.52 5.29 28.58
C GLY A 97 -32.21 4.20 29.61
N MET A 98 -32.12 4.60 30.87
CA MET A 98 -32.01 3.73 32.04
C MET A 98 -33.26 2.85 32.17
N THR A 99 -33.15 1.54 31.93
CA THR A 99 -33.99 0.53 32.61
C THR A 99 -33.16 -0.72 32.95
N ARG A 100 -32.85 -0.81 34.24
CA ARG A 100 -32.42 -2.00 34.96
C ARG A 100 -33.31 -3.20 34.62
N THR A 101 -32.70 -4.34 34.29
CA THR A 101 -33.25 -5.64 34.68
C THR A 101 -32.16 -6.44 35.39
N ARG A 102 -32.35 -6.60 36.69
CA ARG A 102 -31.61 -7.51 37.56
C ARG A 102 -31.65 -8.92 36.98
N ARG A 103 -30.52 -9.62 36.96
CA ARG A 103 -30.46 -11.00 37.46
C ARG A 103 -29.16 -11.19 38.23
N SER A 104 -29.32 -11.48 39.51
CA SER A 104 -28.28 -11.74 40.49
C SER A 104 -27.59 -13.08 40.24
N ALA A 105 -26.41 -13.17 40.85
CA ALA A 105 -25.37 -14.20 40.81
C ALA A 105 -25.72 -15.58 41.39
N SER A 106 -24.68 -16.43 41.45
CA SER A 106 -24.45 -17.72 42.17
C SER A 106 -24.66 -18.93 41.26
N GLU A 107 -23.75 -19.89 41.07
CA GLU A 107 -22.50 -20.31 41.75
C GLU A 107 -21.41 -20.67 40.71
#